data_AF-A0A656HGB8-F1
#
_entry.id   AF-A0A656HGB8-F1
#
_cell.length_a   1.000
_cell.length_b   1.000
_cell.length_c   1.000
_cell.angle_alpha   90.00
_cell.angle_beta   90.00
_cell.angle_gamma   90.00
#
_symmetry.space_group_name_H-M   'P 1'
#
loop_
_entity.id
_entity.type
_entity.pdbx_description
1 polymer ?
#
loop_
_entity_poly.entity_id
_entity_poly.type
_entity_poly.pdbx_seq_one_letter_code
_entity_poly.pdbx_strand_id
1 'polypeptide(L)'
;MKASSDDMYEKFKDDDFADAKPVAQIPALAQLQAESGGKTRITMRVDSTVLAMFKARAEMAGGSYQSMMNDALKQFLQGQALADVVRKTIQQELKAALESDQKPASL
;
A
#
# COMPACT_ATOMS: atom_id res chain seq x y z
N MET A 1 -10.23 35.84 14.18
CA MET A 1 -9.04 35.03 13.85
C MET A 1 -9.17 34.57 12.41
N LYS A 2 -8.46 35.17 11.45
CA LYS A 2 -8.36 34.64 10.07
C LYS A 2 -6.95 34.09 9.92
N ALA A 3 -6.79 32.79 10.12
CA ALA A 3 -5.54 32.08 9.86
C ALA A 3 -5.64 31.47 8.46
N SER A 4 -5.35 32.26 7.45
CA SER A 4 -4.97 31.77 6.12
C SER A 4 -4.21 32.91 5.44
N SER A 5 -2.95 33.08 5.85
CA SER A 5 -1.97 33.75 5.00
C SER A 5 -1.48 32.70 4.03
N ASP A 6 -2.16 32.58 2.90
CA ASP A 6 -1.59 31.89 1.76
C ASP A 6 -0.70 32.93 1.07
N ASP A 7 0.54 33.09 1.54
CA ASP A 7 1.52 34.06 1.01
C ASP A 7 1.72 33.90 -0.52
N MET A 8 1.33 32.75 -1.06
CA MET A 8 1.31 32.45 -2.49
C MET A 8 0.18 33.15 -3.24
N TYR A 9 -0.99 33.37 -2.63
CA TYR A 9 -2.13 34.02 -3.29
C TYR A 9 -1.79 35.46 -3.68
N GLU A 10 -1.28 36.24 -2.74
CA GLU A 10 -0.93 37.65 -3.01
C GLU A 10 0.15 37.81 -4.08
N LYS A 11 1.02 36.81 -4.23
CA LYS A 11 2.11 36.82 -5.21
C LYS A 11 1.63 36.55 -6.64
N PHE A 12 0.59 35.73 -6.80
CA PHE A 12 0.16 35.24 -8.12
C PHE A 12 -1.27 35.66 -8.49
N LYS A 13 -1.94 36.47 -7.66
CA LYS A 13 -3.33 36.93 -7.91
C LYS A 13 -3.50 37.73 -9.20
N ASP A 14 -2.45 38.40 -9.65
CA ASP A 14 -2.45 39.28 -10.82
C ASP A 14 -1.78 38.61 -12.04
N ASP A 15 -1.36 37.35 -11.93
CA ASP A 15 -0.76 36.61 -13.04
C ASP A 15 -1.83 36.18 -14.06
N ASP A 16 -1.50 36.33 -15.35
CA ASP A 16 -2.35 35.91 -16.46
C ASP A 16 -2.10 34.43 -16.82
N PHE A 17 -3.11 33.59 -16.59
CA PHE A 17 -3.09 32.16 -16.87
C PHE A 17 -3.79 31.77 -18.18
N ALA A 18 -4.11 32.73 -19.06
CA ALA A 18 -4.80 32.45 -20.32
C ALA A 18 -4.07 31.42 -21.22
N ASP A 19 -2.73 31.42 -21.20
CA ASP A 19 -1.88 30.50 -21.97
C ASP A 19 -1.41 29.27 -21.15
N ALA A 20 -1.93 29.08 -19.94
CA ALA A 20 -1.51 27.98 -19.08
C ALA A 20 -1.92 26.63 -19.68
N LYS A 21 -0.95 25.71 -19.80
CA LYS A 21 -1.22 24.34 -20.26
C LYS A 21 -1.82 23.51 -19.11
N PRO A 22 -2.88 22.73 -19.35
CA PRO A 22 -3.38 21.77 -18.38
C PRO A 22 -2.28 20.83 -17.90
N VAL A 23 -2.32 20.43 -16.63
CA VAL A 23 -1.32 19.54 -16.01
C VAL A 23 -1.14 18.24 -16.81
N ALA A 24 -2.23 17.70 -17.38
CA ALA A 24 -2.19 16.51 -18.22
C ALA A 24 -1.39 16.67 -19.53
N GLN A 25 -1.20 17.91 -20.00
CA GLN A 25 -0.44 18.22 -21.22
C GLN A 25 1.05 18.48 -20.96
N ILE A 26 1.47 18.50 -19.68
CA ILE A 26 2.86 18.66 -19.29
C ILE A 26 3.35 17.27 -18.84
N PRO A 27 4.15 16.54 -19.66
CA PRO A 27 4.49 15.15 -19.39
C PRO A 27 5.12 14.89 -18.02
N ALA A 28 5.98 15.78 -17.55
CA ALA A 28 6.61 15.68 -16.23
C ALA A 28 5.58 15.78 -15.08
N LEU A 29 4.58 16.65 -15.21
CA LEU A 29 3.55 16.80 -14.18
C LEU A 29 2.50 15.68 -14.25
N ALA A 30 2.18 15.22 -15.45
CA ALA A 30 1.33 14.05 -15.66
C ALA A 30 1.93 12.78 -15.05
N GLN A 31 3.26 12.60 -15.15
CA GLN A 31 3.98 11.49 -14.51
C GLN A 31 3.90 11.57 -12.98
N LEU A 32 4.14 12.73 -12.38
CA LEU A 32 4.01 12.92 -10.92
C LEU A 32 2.57 12.66 -10.42
N GLN A 33 1.55 13.02 -11.21
CA GLN A 33 0.17 12.66 -10.89
C GLN A 33 -0.08 11.16 -11.03
N ALA A 34 0.44 10.50 -12.07
CA ALA A 34 0.29 9.05 -12.25
C ALA A 34 0.96 8.24 -11.13
N GLU A 35 2.11 8.68 -10.61
CA GLU A 35 2.79 8.06 -9.46
C GLU A 35 1.95 8.07 -8.18
N SER A 36 1.08 9.08 -8.02
CA SER A 36 0.09 9.14 -6.94
C SER A 36 -1.24 8.44 -7.28
N GLY A 37 -1.51 8.19 -8.56
CA GLY A 37 -2.77 7.67 -9.10
C GLY A 37 -3.08 6.20 -8.82
N GLY A 38 -2.16 5.43 -8.24
CA GLY A 38 -2.39 4.01 -7.90
C GLY A 38 -3.10 3.76 -6.56
N LYS A 39 -3.35 4.81 -5.77
CA LYS A 39 -3.91 4.68 -4.41
C LYS A 39 -5.40 5.04 -4.40
N THR A 40 -6.23 4.10 -4.00
CA THR A 40 -7.66 4.35 -3.79
C THR A 40 -7.89 4.92 -2.38
N ARG A 41 -8.57 6.07 -2.28
CA ARG A 41 -8.99 6.61 -0.99
C ARG A 41 -10.14 5.77 -0.44
N ILE A 42 -9.95 5.16 0.73
CA ILE A 42 -10.97 4.36 1.41
C ILE A 42 -11.29 4.94 2.78
N THR A 43 -12.51 4.70 3.26
CA THR A 43 -12.87 4.90 4.67
C THR A 43 -12.88 3.54 5.34
N MET A 44 -12.02 3.35 6.35
CA MET A 44 -11.96 2.11 7.13
C MET A 44 -11.83 2.43 8.62
N ARG A 45 -12.32 1.53 9.48
CA ARG A 45 -12.09 1.60 10.93
C ARG A 45 -10.79 0.87 11.24
N VAL A 46 -9.91 1.51 12.00
CA VAL A 46 -8.66 0.93 12.50
C VAL A 46 -8.66 1.11 14.01
N ASP A 47 -8.15 0.11 14.73
CA ASP A 47 -7.95 0.21 16.18
C ASP A 47 -7.07 1.42 16.53
N SER A 48 -7.47 2.19 17.55
CA SER A 48 -6.81 3.43 17.92
C SER A 48 -5.37 3.22 18.42
N THR A 49 -5.13 2.10 19.11
CA THR A 49 -3.81 1.73 19.63
C THR A 49 -2.89 1.35 18.48
N VAL A 50 -3.40 0.57 17.52
CA VAL A 50 -2.67 0.22 16.30
C VAL A 50 -2.28 1.48 15.53
N LEU A 51 -3.23 2.41 15.32
CA LEU A 51 -2.96 3.67 14.62
C LEU A 51 -1.89 4.51 15.36
N ALA A 52 -1.96 4.59 16.69
CA ALA A 52 -0.97 5.31 17.49
C ALA A 52 0.44 4.73 17.33
N MET A 53 0.57 3.40 17.34
CA MET A 53 1.86 2.73 17.14
C MET A 53 2.47 2.98 15.75
N PHE A 54 1.65 2.96 14.70
CA PHE A 54 2.12 3.30 13.35
C PHE A 54 2.55 4.76 13.24
N LYS A 55 1.85 5.69 13.89
CA LYS A 55 2.25 7.10 13.94
C LYS A 55 3.59 7.30 14.63
N ALA A 56 3.76 6.74 15.83
CA ALA A 56 5.01 6.84 16.57
C ALA A 56 6.20 6.25 15.78
N ARG A 57 6.00 5.11 15.11
CA ARG A 57 7.05 4.50 14.25
C ARG A 57 7.38 5.36 13.04
N ALA A 58 6.39 6.00 12.43
CA ALA A 58 6.59 6.88 11.29
C ALA A 58 7.38 8.14 11.68
N GLU A 59 7.10 8.71 12.86
CA GLU A 59 7.86 9.84 13.42
C GLU A 59 9.33 9.49 13.65
N MET A 60 9.61 8.31 14.21
CA MET A 60 10.99 7.85 14.44
C MET A 60 11.75 7.55 13.13
N ALA A 61 11.06 7.00 12.12
CA ALA A 61 11.67 6.59 10.86
C ALA A 61 11.70 7.71 9.79
N GLY A 62 11.13 8.88 10.07
CA GLY A 62 11.02 9.99 9.11
C GLY A 62 10.11 9.71 7.92
N GLY A 63 9.03 8.93 8.12
CA GLY A 63 8.15 8.46 7.05
C GLY A 63 6.66 8.75 7.27
N SER A 64 5.81 8.20 6.39
CA SER A 64 4.34 8.27 6.53
C SER A 64 3.79 6.99 7.13
N TYR A 65 2.97 7.11 8.18
CA TYR A 65 2.27 5.99 8.80
C TYR A 65 1.34 5.28 7.80
N GLN A 66 0.79 6.00 6.81
CA GLN A 66 -0.05 5.43 5.76
C GLN A 66 0.75 4.50 4.85
N SER A 67 2.00 4.86 4.51
CA SER A 67 2.90 4.01 3.74
C SER A 67 3.23 2.73 4.51
N MET A 68 3.59 2.86 5.79
CA MET A 68 3.87 1.70 6.65
C MET A 68 2.68 0.75 6.77
N MET A 69 1.47 1.28 6.95
CA MET A 69 0.25 0.47 6.99
C MET A 69 0.02 -0.25 5.66
N ASN A 70 0.17 0.45 4.53
CA ASN A 70 -0.01 -0.16 3.22
C ASN A 70 1.02 -1.28 2.96
N ASP A 71 2.27 -1.10 3.38
CA ASP A 71 3.29 -2.14 3.22
C ASP A 71 3.03 -3.34 4.15
N ALA A 72 2.53 -3.12 5.36
CA ALA A 72 2.06 -4.22 6.22
C ALA A 72 0.90 -5.00 5.58
N LEU A 73 -0.05 -4.32 4.94
CA LEU A 73 -1.15 -4.97 4.21
C LEU A 73 -0.62 -5.79 3.02
N LYS A 74 0.35 -5.26 2.25
CA LYS A 74 1.00 -6.02 1.17
C LYS A 74 1.71 -7.27 1.70
N GLN A 75 2.48 -7.13 2.78
CA GLN A 75 3.19 -8.25 3.40
C GLN A 75 2.22 -9.32 3.91
N PHE A 76 1.08 -8.91 4.50
CA PHE A 76 0.04 -9.84 4.93
C PHE A 76 -0.53 -10.65 3.75
N LEU A 77 -0.80 -9.98 2.62
CA LEU A 77 -1.29 -10.64 1.41
C LEU A 77 -0.23 -11.58 0.79
N GLN A 78 1.04 -11.18 0.81
CA GLN A 78 2.16 -12.05 0.41
C GLN A 78 2.31 -13.26 1.34
N GLY A 79 2.04 -13.08 2.64
CA GLY A 79 2.06 -14.13 3.66
C GLY A 79 0.93 -15.15 3.53
N GLN A 80 -0.26 -14.76 3.04
CA GLN A 80 -1.29 -15.74 2.66
C GLN A 80 -0.80 -16.64 1.52
N ALA A 81 -0.11 -16.10 0.52
CA ALA A 81 0.49 -16.94 -0.52
C ALA A 81 1.52 -17.94 0.04
N LEU A 82 2.37 -17.51 0.99
CA LEU A 82 3.34 -18.43 1.61
C LEU A 82 2.67 -19.47 2.51
N ALA A 83 1.73 -19.07 3.37
CA ALA A 83 1.02 -19.99 4.27
C ALA A 83 0.16 -21.01 3.49
N ASP A 84 -0.47 -20.58 2.39
CA ASP A 84 -1.24 -21.46 1.51
C ASP A 84 -0.33 -22.39 0.71
N VAL A 85 0.84 -21.91 0.26
CA VAL A 85 1.86 -22.77 -0.38
C VAL A 85 2.38 -23.81 0.61
N VAL A 86 2.79 -23.39 1.80
CA VAL A 86 3.27 -24.30 2.85
C VAL A 86 2.19 -25.31 3.25
N ARG A 87 0.93 -24.87 3.40
CA ARG A 87 -0.20 -25.78 3.68
C ARG A 87 -0.41 -26.78 2.55
N LYS A 88 -0.36 -26.35 1.28
CA LYS A 88 -0.48 -27.26 0.12
C LYS A 88 0.66 -28.25 0.08
N THR A 89 1.90 -27.81 0.29
CA THR A 89 3.08 -28.69 0.32
C THR A 89 2.94 -29.71 1.45
N ILE A 90 2.59 -29.30 2.67
CA ILE A 90 2.39 -30.22 3.79
C ILE A 90 1.27 -31.23 3.49
N GLN A 91 0.15 -30.79 2.90
CA GLN A 91 -0.94 -31.71 2.50
C GLN A 91 -0.51 -32.70 1.41
N GLN A 92 0.31 -32.25 0.45
CA GLN A 92 0.84 -33.09 -0.62
C GLN A 92 1.80 -34.15 -0.07
N GLU A 93 2.72 -33.77 0.81
CA GLU A 93 3.66 -34.70 1.44
C GLU A 93 2.95 -35.71 2.34
N LEU A 94 1.97 -35.26 3.14
CA LEU A 94 1.15 -36.17 3.96
C LEU A 94 0.34 -37.14 3.11
N LYS A 95 -0.24 -36.67 1.99
CA LYS A 95 -1.00 -37.53 1.08
C LYS A 95 -0.08 -38.53 0.37
N ALA A 96 1.09 -38.10 -0.09
CA ALA A 96 2.08 -38.98 -0.70
C ALA A 96 2.59 -40.04 0.29
N ALA A 97 2.83 -39.66 1.55
CA ALA A 97 3.21 -40.59 2.61
C ALA A 97 2.10 -41.63 2.89
N LEU A 98 0.84 -41.18 3.02
CA LEU A 98 -0.31 -42.06 3.22
C LEU A 98 -0.60 -42.98 2.02
N GLU A 99 -0.32 -42.53 0.79
CA GLU A 99 -0.44 -43.34 -0.42
C GLU A 99 0.73 -44.34 -0.57
N SER A 100 1.93 -44.01 -0.08
CA SER A 100 3.08 -44.90 -0.08
C SER A 100 2.97 -46.06 0.91
N ASP A 101 2.23 -45.88 2.01
CA ASP A 101 1.93 -46.93 3.00
C ASP A 101 0.82 -47.91 2.55
N GLN A 102 0.09 -47.60 1.47
CA GLN A 102 -1.04 -48.41 0.99
C GLN A 102 -0.74 -49.27 -0.24
N LYS A 103 0.51 -49.34 -0.73
CA LYS A 103 0.86 -50.25 -1.82
C LYS A 103 1.29 -51.61 -1.26
N PRO A 104 0.40 -52.63 -1.17
CA PRO A 104 0.86 -53.96 -0.83
C PRO A 104 1.82 -54.45 -1.92
N ALA A 105 2.91 -55.08 -1.48
CA ALA A 105 3.75 -55.90 -2.32
C ALA A 105 2.87 -56.98 -2.97
N SER A 106 2.47 -56.77 -4.22
CA SER A 106 1.90 -57.82 -5.06
C SER A 106 3.00 -58.38 -5.95
N LEU A 107 3.20 -59.69 -5.75
CA LEU A 107 4.07 -60.66 -6.44
C LEU A 107 4.11 -60.53 -7.96
#